data_AF-G0NCI9-F1
#
_entry.id   AF-G0NCI9-F1
#
_cell.length_a   1.000
_cell.length_b   1.000
_cell.length_c   1.000
_cell.angle_alpha   90.00
_cell.angle_beta   90.00
_cell.angle_gamma   90.00
#
_symmetry.space_group_name_H-M   'P 1'
#
loop_
_entity.id
_entity.type
_entity.pdbx_description
1 polymer ?
#
loop_
_entity_poly.entity_id
_entity_poly.type
_entity_poly.pdbx_seq_one_letter_code
_entity_poly.pdbx_strand_id
1 'polypeptide(L)'
;MDQERFEIFKDFQLKDYCFHSNTIAFRVTRDGFEVFNPWSPKEPDFVPLTIPFGNSEDTSEPIQKMVKFAKELFPKLQLYLILDASNLVEFLDTMKFWRSFNIPLKTVKIGSAAEIDDELMKAVLEQCSDVRNLTIYYSSHSLFQYDFRAHAPFKFDFFELKSAEWVTKDHLINLFFGCKKVILGGTHYTDQELTGICEKWLEAPEMQYLEVQSTETFSEGIGKLPGALPVRQLTVPDYWGRKESKAFCSKQCYKINKADGTAAVVYRDGFFYGIYFRTDFEDAVIGEGV
;
A
#
# COMPACT_ATOMS: atom_id res chain seq x y z
N MET A 1 -14.50 4.50 33.14
CA MET A 1 -14.16 3.07 32.93
C MET A 1 -12.69 3.07 32.58
N ASP A 2 -11.92 2.62 33.54
CA ASP A 2 -10.54 3.06 33.75
C ASP A 2 -9.59 2.40 32.75
N GLN A 3 -8.84 3.25 32.04
CA GLN A 3 -7.86 2.87 31.04
C GLN A 3 -6.51 2.76 31.74
N GLU A 4 -6.01 1.54 31.94
CA GLU A 4 -4.66 1.33 32.46
C GLU A 4 -3.62 1.54 31.35
N ARG A 5 -2.62 2.37 31.66
CA ARG A 5 -1.61 2.92 30.76
C ARG A 5 -0.24 2.43 31.21
N PHE A 6 0.52 1.82 30.31
CA PHE A 6 1.93 1.49 30.52
C PHE A 6 2.78 2.21 29.47
N GLU A 7 3.76 3.00 29.92
CA GLU A 7 4.68 3.77 29.07
C GLU A 7 6.13 3.42 29.42
N ILE A 8 6.97 3.23 28.40
CA ILE A 8 8.42 3.16 28.54
C ILE A 8 9.02 4.08 27.48
N PHE A 9 9.77 5.09 27.92
CA PHE A 9 10.41 6.11 27.09
C PHE A 9 11.89 5.79 26.85
N LYS A 10 12.41 6.21 25.69
CA LYS A 10 13.78 6.72 25.56
C LYS A 10 13.77 7.94 24.65
N ASP A 11 14.04 9.09 25.25
CA ASP A 11 14.03 10.42 24.65
C ASP A 11 15.27 10.65 23.77
N PHE A 12 15.11 11.30 22.61
CA PHE A 12 16.19 12.04 21.93
C PHE A 12 15.61 13.27 21.24
N GLN A 13 16.23 14.41 21.55
CA GLN A 13 15.76 15.75 21.21
C GLN A 13 15.58 15.99 19.71
N LEU A 14 14.39 16.46 19.34
CA LEU A 14 14.10 17.12 18.07
C LEU A 14 14.71 18.53 18.07
N LYS A 15 15.76 18.73 17.26
CA LYS A 15 15.96 19.99 16.56
C LYS A 15 16.24 19.71 15.09
N ASP A 16 15.34 20.24 14.28
CA ASP A 16 15.39 20.43 12.84
C ASP A 16 15.14 19.21 11.96
N TYR A 17 14.17 19.42 11.06
CA TYR A 17 13.53 18.49 10.14
C TYR A 17 14.52 17.71 9.29
N CYS A 18 14.51 16.39 9.43
CA CYS A 18 14.84 15.37 8.41
C CYS A 18 14.58 13.99 9.05
N PHE A 19 13.46 13.33 8.75
CA PHE A 19 13.13 12.01 9.29
C PHE A 19 14.10 10.95 8.75
N HIS A 20 15.18 10.67 9.49
CA HIS A 20 16.06 9.50 9.30
C HIS A 20 15.94 8.64 10.55
N SER A 21 14.88 7.84 10.65
CA SER A 21 14.65 6.99 11.83
C SER A 21 14.04 5.65 11.47
N ASN A 22 14.78 4.57 11.70
CA ASN A 22 14.26 3.21 11.81
C ASN A 22 13.35 3.13 13.05
N THR A 23 12.05 3.27 12.84
CA THR A 23 11.03 3.44 13.88
C THR A 23 10.10 2.23 13.89
N ILE A 24 9.94 1.59 15.05
CA ILE A 24 8.97 0.50 15.24
C ILE A 24 7.87 0.95 16.19
N ALA A 25 6.63 0.87 15.73
CA ALA A 25 5.44 1.31 16.44
C ALA A 25 4.64 0.12 17.01
N PHE A 26 4.28 0.16 18.30
CA PHE A 26 3.39 -0.79 18.97
C PHE A 26 2.12 -0.06 19.47
N ARG A 27 0.92 -0.59 19.23
CA ARG A 27 -0.36 -0.15 19.82
C ARG A 27 -1.06 -1.32 20.50
N VAL A 28 -1.53 -1.13 21.73
CA VAL A 28 -2.26 -2.15 22.53
C VAL A 28 -3.74 -1.79 22.58
N THR A 29 -4.65 -2.70 22.24
CA THR A 29 -6.09 -2.56 22.48
C THR A 29 -6.66 -3.77 23.24
N ARG A 30 -7.88 -3.62 23.78
CA ARG A 30 -8.52 -4.55 24.73
C ARG A 30 -8.74 -5.97 24.17
N ASP A 31 -8.73 -6.16 22.85
CA ASP A 31 -9.06 -7.42 22.17
C ASP A 31 -8.00 -7.93 21.16
N GLY A 32 -6.84 -7.27 21.04
CA GLY A 32 -5.77 -7.65 20.09
C GLY A 32 -4.90 -6.47 19.63
N PHE A 33 -4.13 -6.68 18.55
CA PHE A 33 -3.30 -5.64 17.92
C PHE A 33 -3.95 -5.13 16.64
N GLU A 34 -4.16 -3.81 16.55
CA GLU A 34 -4.51 -3.13 15.31
C GLU A 34 -3.52 -2.01 14.99
N VAL A 35 -3.24 -1.84 13.70
CA VAL A 35 -2.29 -0.87 13.17
C VAL A 35 -2.96 0.50 13.08
N PHE A 36 -2.29 1.51 13.61
CA PHE A 36 -2.67 2.93 13.52
C PHE A 36 -2.12 3.57 12.24
N ASN A 37 -2.88 4.52 11.69
CA ASN A 37 -2.40 5.46 10.69
C ASN A 37 -2.07 6.78 11.43
N PRO A 38 -0.81 7.23 11.49
CA PRO A 38 -0.40 8.45 12.22
C PRO A 38 -1.04 9.76 11.75
N TRP A 39 -1.90 9.70 10.73
CA TRP A 39 -2.46 10.86 10.10
C TRP A 39 -4.00 10.93 10.13
N SER A 40 -4.70 10.03 10.84
CA SER A 40 -6.15 10.12 10.96
C SER A 40 -6.57 11.23 11.94
N PRO A 41 -7.21 12.33 11.49
CA PRO A 41 -7.58 13.45 12.36
C PRO A 41 -8.83 13.18 13.22
N LYS A 42 -9.36 11.95 13.24
CA LYS A 42 -10.62 11.58 13.93
C LYS A 42 -10.44 10.74 15.19
N GLU A 43 -9.22 10.32 15.53
CA GLU A 43 -8.94 9.65 16.80
C GLU A 43 -8.14 10.60 17.71
N PRO A 44 -8.31 10.53 19.05
CA PRO A 44 -7.46 11.27 19.99
C PRO A 44 -5.99 11.02 19.68
N ASP A 45 -5.12 12.01 19.89
CA ASP A 45 -3.67 11.93 19.66
C ASP A 45 -3.05 10.74 20.41
N PHE A 46 -3.04 9.57 19.77
CA PHE A 46 -2.44 8.35 20.28
C PHE A 46 -1.07 8.21 19.65
N VAL A 47 -0.03 8.49 20.44
CA VAL A 47 1.36 8.23 20.05
C VAL A 47 1.60 6.72 20.20
N PRO A 48 1.80 5.95 19.11
CA PRO A 48 2.17 4.55 19.24
C PRO A 48 3.50 4.44 19.97
N LEU A 49 3.67 3.41 20.80
CA LEU A 49 4.94 3.14 21.47
C LEU A 49 5.98 2.93 20.37
N THR A 50 6.90 3.87 20.28
CA THR A 50 7.92 3.88 19.25
C THR A 50 9.23 3.45 19.89
N ILE A 51 9.81 2.36 19.41
CA ILE A 51 11.13 1.92 19.86
C ILE A 51 12.12 2.35 18.78
N PRO A 52 12.90 3.43 19.02
CA PRO A 52 13.91 3.87 18.07
C PRO A 52 15.05 2.86 18.03
N PHE A 53 15.50 2.49 16.84
CA PHE A 53 16.69 1.68 16.62
C PHE A 53 17.84 2.57 16.16
N GLY A 54 18.96 2.52 16.87
CA GLY A 54 20.20 3.17 16.45
C GLY A 54 21.16 2.13 15.85
N ASN A 55 21.35 2.14 14.53
CA ASN A 55 22.25 1.26 13.77
C ASN A 55 21.99 -0.27 13.92
N SER A 56 22.39 -1.03 12.90
CA SER A 56 22.14 -2.48 12.78
C SER A 56 22.78 -3.35 13.87
N GLU A 57 23.69 -2.81 14.68
CA GLU A 57 24.30 -3.49 15.83
C GLU A 57 23.39 -3.55 17.07
N ASP A 58 22.29 -2.78 17.11
CA ASP A 58 21.37 -2.71 18.25
C ASP A 58 20.30 -3.83 18.25
N THR A 59 20.60 -5.03 17.71
CA THR A 59 19.85 -6.28 18.01
C THR A 59 20.10 -6.79 19.44
N SER A 60 20.31 -5.85 20.34
CA SER A 60 20.81 -6.03 21.68
C SER A 60 19.89 -6.93 22.51
N GLU A 61 20.49 -7.70 23.42
CA GLU A 61 19.78 -8.60 24.34
C GLU A 61 18.56 -7.95 25.03
N PRO A 62 18.59 -6.65 25.43
CA PRO A 62 17.41 -5.96 25.96
C PRO A 62 16.20 -5.94 25.01
N ILE A 63 16.41 -5.68 23.71
CA ILE A 63 15.31 -5.65 22.73
C ILE A 63 14.71 -7.04 22.58
N GLN A 64 15.56 -8.08 22.51
CA GLN A 64 15.09 -9.45 22.44
C GLN A 64 14.25 -9.84 23.66
N LYS A 65 14.70 -9.46 24.86
CA LYS A 65 13.97 -9.69 26.12
C LYS A 65 12.62 -8.99 26.11
N MET A 66 12.58 -7.73 25.68
CA MET A 66 11.34 -6.94 25.61
C MET A 66 10.35 -7.51 24.58
N VAL A 67 10.81 -7.90 23.39
CA VAL A 67 9.93 -8.50 22.37
C VAL A 67 9.39 -9.86 22.84
N LYS A 68 10.23 -10.69 23.48
CA LYS A 68 9.78 -11.95 24.09
C LYS A 68 8.73 -11.70 25.18
N PHE A 69 8.97 -10.75 26.07
CA PHE A 69 8.02 -10.36 27.11
C PHE A 69 6.70 -9.86 26.52
N ALA A 70 6.74 -9.00 25.50
CA ALA A 70 5.53 -8.54 24.80
C ALA A 70 4.76 -9.70 24.15
N LYS A 71 5.47 -10.64 23.51
CA LYS A 71 4.85 -11.83 22.92
C LYS A 71 4.15 -12.71 23.97
N GLU A 72 4.77 -12.89 25.14
CA GLU A 72 4.20 -13.65 26.26
C GLU A 72 2.94 -12.98 26.81
N LEU A 73 2.98 -11.66 27.00
CA LEU A 73 1.83 -10.88 27.47
C LEU A 73 0.68 -10.84 26.47
N PHE A 74 0.99 -10.89 25.17
CA PHE A 74 -0.01 -10.68 24.13
C PHE A 74 0.05 -11.76 23.03
N PRO A 75 -0.70 -12.86 23.17
CA PRO A 75 -0.66 -14.00 22.23
C PRO A 75 -1.04 -13.69 20.79
N LYS A 76 -1.73 -12.56 20.54
CA LYS A 76 -2.14 -12.11 19.19
C LYS A 76 -1.21 -11.03 18.62
N LEU A 77 0.01 -10.90 19.14
CA LEU A 77 1.00 -9.91 18.68
C LEU A 77 1.22 -9.97 17.17
N GLN A 78 1.18 -8.79 16.56
CA GLN A 78 1.44 -8.56 15.14
C GLN A 78 2.39 -7.37 15.01
N LEU A 79 3.32 -7.45 14.07
CA LEU A 79 4.34 -6.42 13.90
C LEU A 79 4.02 -5.51 12.73
N TYR A 80 4.41 -4.25 12.91
CA TYR A 80 4.38 -3.19 11.93
C TYR A 80 5.79 -2.61 11.85
N LEU A 81 6.45 -2.74 10.70
CA LEU A 81 7.84 -2.32 10.51
C LEU A 81 7.89 -1.13 9.56
N ILE A 82 8.60 -0.07 9.95
CA ILE A 82 9.03 1.00 9.04
C ILE A 82 10.56 0.92 8.99
N LEU A 83 11.08 0.60 7.81
CA LEU A 83 12.49 0.41 7.57
C LEU A 83 12.99 1.51 6.65
N ASP A 84 14.00 2.23 7.11
CA ASP A 84 14.84 3.11 6.32
C ASP A 84 16.04 2.33 5.78
N ALA A 85 15.76 1.18 5.16
CA ALA A 85 16.82 0.28 4.70
C ALA A 85 17.53 0.92 3.50
N SER A 86 18.81 1.20 3.68
CA SER A 86 19.68 1.77 2.66
C SER A 86 20.50 0.71 1.91
N ASN A 87 20.54 -0.53 2.40
CA ASN A 87 21.31 -1.62 1.80
C ASN A 87 20.71 -3.00 2.08
N LEU A 88 21.05 -3.95 1.21
CA LEU A 88 20.56 -5.35 1.24
C LEU A 88 20.88 -6.09 2.55
N VAL A 89 22.11 -5.98 3.06
CA VAL A 89 22.57 -6.77 4.22
C VAL A 89 21.78 -6.39 5.47
N GLU A 90 21.67 -5.09 5.74
CA GLU A 90 20.91 -4.56 6.87
C GLU A 90 19.44 -4.97 6.80
N PHE A 91 18.83 -4.91 5.61
CA PHE A 91 17.46 -5.35 5.41
C PHE A 91 17.29 -6.85 5.75
N LEU A 92 18.14 -7.71 5.20
CA LEU A 92 18.06 -9.15 5.41
C LEU A 92 18.29 -9.53 6.88
N ASP A 93 19.27 -8.91 7.55
CA ASP A 93 19.53 -9.16 8.97
C ASP A 93 18.37 -8.68 9.84
N THR A 94 17.78 -7.53 9.52
CA THR A 94 16.59 -7.01 10.22
C THR A 94 15.41 -7.95 10.05
N MET A 95 15.12 -8.40 8.83
CA MET A 95 14.02 -9.33 8.56
C MET A 95 14.24 -10.68 9.27
N LYS A 96 15.46 -11.20 9.24
CA LYS A 96 15.85 -12.43 9.94
C LYS A 96 15.65 -12.30 11.45
N PHE A 97 16.07 -11.17 12.03
CA PHE A 97 15.88 -10.88 13.45
C PHE A 97 14.40 -10.90 13.82
N TRP A 98 13.55 -10.15 13.12
CA TRP A 98 12.11 -10.08 13.43
C TRP A 98 11.39 -11.41 13.23
N ARG A 99 11.73 -12.14 12.17
CA ARG A 99 11.17 -13.48 11.92
C ARG A 99 11.58 -14.50 12.99
N SER A 100 12.74 -14.34 13.63
CA SER A 100 13.20 -15.26 14.69
C SER A 100 12.25 -15.32 15.90
N PHE A 101 11.43 -14.28 16.12
CA PHE A 101 10.45 -14.27 17.20
C PHE A 101 9.17 -15.03 16.86
N ASN A 102 8.98 -15.52 15.62
CA ASN A 102 7.75 -16.17 15.16
C ASN A 102 6.51 -15.32 15.49
N ILE A 103 6.58 -14.03 15.17
CA ILE A 103 5.46 -13.08 15.29
C ILE A 103 5.05 -12.69 13.87
N PRO A 104 3.75 -12.75 13.52
CA PRO A 104 3.28 -12.34 12.19
C PRO A 104 3.63 -10.88 11.86
N LEU A 105 4.28 -10.67 10.71
CA LEU A 105 4.49 -9.34 10.15
C LEU A 105 3.23 -8.92 9.39
N LYS A 106 2.50 -7.93 9.90
CA LYS A 106 1.27 -7.45 9.26
C LYS A 106 1.56 -6.41 8.20
N THR A 107 2.40 -5.44 8.52
CA THR A 107 2.73 -4.37 7.59
C THR A 107 4.23 -4.11 7.59
N VAL A 108 4.76 -3.88 6.40
CA VAL A 108 6.13 -3.43 6.20
C VAL A 108 6.10 -2.19 5.31
N LYS A 109 6.81 -1.15 5.73
CA LYS A 109 7.04 0.06 4.93
C LYS A 109 8.52 0.27 4.74
N ILE A 110 8.94 0.60 3.53
CA ILE A 110 10.35 0.68 3.18
C ILE A 110 10.65 1.99 2.46
N GLY A 111 11.74 2.61 2.88
CA GLY A 111 12.37 3.75 2.23
C GLY A 111 12.27 5.03 3.06
N SER A 112 13.41 5.67 3.29
CA SER A 112 13.49 7.11 3.53
C SER A 112 14.48 7.72 2.53
N ALA A 113 13.96 8.59 1.67
CA ALA A 113 14.64 9.46 0.71
C ALA A 113 15.58 8.88 -0.36
N ALA A 114 16.23 7.72 -0.16
CA ALA A 114 17.21 7.15 -1.10
C ALA A 114 16.61 6.11 -2.05
N GLU A 115 17.17 6.02 -3.26
CA GLU A 115 16.85 4.95 -4.22
C GLU A 115 17.21 3.58 -3.63
N ILE A 116 16.35 2.60 -3.86
CA ILE A 116 16.55 1.20 -3.42
C ILE A 116 17.23 0.47 -4.56
N ASP A 117 18.41 -0.11 -4.38
CA ASP A 117 19.04 -0.87 -5.47
C ASP A 117 18.22 -2.12 -5.88
N ASP A 118 18.51 -2.65 -7.07
CA ASP A 118 17.80 -3.80 -7.65
C ASP A 118 17.84 -5.06 -6.76
N GLU A 119 18.94 -5.30 -6.05
CA GLU A 119 19.08 -6.50 -5.21
C GLU A 119 18.23 -6.36 -3.95
N LEU A 120 18.26 -5.18 -3.32
CA LEU A 120 17.40 -4.86 -2.19
C LEU A 120 15.92 -4.89 -2.60
N MET A 121 15.54 -4.35 -3.76
CA MET A 121 14.15 -4.42 -4.25
C MET A 121 13.66 -5.87 -4.40
N LYS A 122 14.46 -6.76 -4.99
CA LYS A 122 14.12 -8.19 -5.09
C LYS A 122 13.96 -8.80 -3.71
N ALA A 123 14.92 -8.58 -2.83
CA ALA A 123 14.86 -9.09 -1.47
C ALA A 123 13.62 -8.59 -0.73
N VAL A 124 13.23 -7.33 -0.91
CA VAL A 124 12.00 -6.77 -0.35
C VAL A 124 10.77 -7.51 -0.83
N LEU A 125 10.61 -7.68 -2.14
CA LEU A 125 9.44 -8.36 -2.71
C LEU A 125 9.36 -9.83 -2.26
N GLU A 126 10.50 -10.51 -2.15
CA GLU A 126 10.58 -11.90 -1.71
C GLU A 126 10.33 -12.05 -0.20
N GLN A 127 11.08 -11.30 0.62
CA GLN A 127 11.04 -11.39 2.08
C GLN A 127 9.74 -10.82 2.66
N CYS A 128 9.00 -10.01 1.92
CA CYS A 128 7.71 -9.49 2.34
C CYS A 128 6.52 -10.16 1.65
N SER A 129 6.70 -11.22 0.86
CA SER A 129 5.62 -11.85 0.08
C SER A 129 4.45 -12.41 0.92
N ASP A 130 4.67 -12.69 2.22
CA ASP A 130 3.70 -13.21 3.17
C ASP A 130 3.07 -12.12 4.08
N VAL A 131 3.51 -10.86 3.96
CA VAL A 131 2.94 -9.77 4.77
C VAL A 131 1.58 -9.36 4.23
N ARG A 132 0.76 -8.75 5.08
CA ARG A 132 -0.58 -8.30 4.68
C ARG A 132 -0.54 -6.99 3.89
N ASN A 133 0.30 -6.04 4.32
CA ASN A 133 0.43 -4.73 3.71
C ASN A 133 1.90 -4.39 3.43
N LEU A 134 2.22 -3.96 2.21
CA LEU A 134 3.56 -3.56 1.83
C LEU A 134 3.53 -2.18 1.17
N THR A 135 4.37 -1.27 1.66
CA THR A 135 4.58 0.05 1.06
C THR A 135 6.05 0.25 0.75
N ILE A 136 6.37 0.65 -0.47
CA ILE A 136 7.73 0.93 -0.92
C ILE A 136 7.72 2.36 -1.48
N TYR A 137 8.36 3.28 -0.75
CA TYR A 137 8.31 4.72 -1.04
C TYR A 137 9.22 5.16 -2.19
N TYR A 138 10.27 4.39 -2.46
CA TYR A 138 11.24 4.67 -3.53
C TYR A 138 11.60 3.36 -4.21
N SER A 139 11.84 3.38 -5.51
CA SER A 139 12.22 2.18 -6.25
C SER A 139 13.68 2.17 -6.64
N SER A 140 14.02 1.01 -7.17
CA SER A 140 15.14 0.78 -8.06
C SER A 140 15.05 1.58 -9.35
N HIS A 141 16.17 1.59 -10.06
CA HIS A 141 16.30 2.15 -11.39
C HIS A 141 15.18 1.65 -12.31
N SER A 142 14.84 2.47 -13.32
CA SER A 142 13.83 2.15 -14.35
C SER A 142 14.12 0.87 -15.15
N LEU A 143 15.33 0.31 -15.03
CA LEU A 143 15.78 -0.92 -15.68
C LEU A 143 15.61 -2.18 -14.82
N PHE A 144 15.07 -2.05 -13.62
CA PHE A 144 14.80 -3.17 -12.73
C PHE A 144 13.94 -4.23 -13.43
N GLN A 145 14.31 -5.50 -13.24
CA GLN A 145 13.58 -6.63 -13.80
C GLN A 145 13.20 -7.61 -12.69
N TYR A 146 11.91 -7.95 -12.65
CA TYR A 146 11.35 -8.96 -11.79
C TYR A 146 10.52 -9.93 -12.60
N ASP A 147 11.03 -11.15 -12.80
CA ASP A 147 10.36 -12.13 -13.67
C ASP A 147 9.04 -12.61 -13.05
N PHE A 148 7.93 -12.10 -13.57
CA PHE A 148 6.59 -12.49 -13.14
C PHE A 148 6.24 -13.95 -13.44
N ARG A 149 7.02 -14.65 -14.27
CA ARG A 149 6.80 -16.07 -14.58
C ARG A 149 7.49 -16.99 -13.57
N ALA A 150 8.55 -16.50 -12.94
CA ALA A 150 9.30 -17.25 -11.93
C ALA A 150 8.67 -17.15 -10.52
N HIS A 151 7.77 -16.18 -10.31
CA HIS A 151 7.21 -15.87 -8.99
C HIS A 151 5.70 -16.10 -8.96
N ALA A 152 5.21 -16.51 -7.79
CA ALA A 152 3.77 -16.61 -7.56
C ALA A 152 3.13 -15.21 -7.50
N PRO A 153 1.86 -15.05 -7.91
CA PRO A 153 1.15 -13.80 -7.73
C PRO A 153 1.07 -13.40 -6.25
N PHE A 154 1.23 -12.11 -5.98
CA PHE A 154 1.09 -11.54 -4.65
C PHE A 154 -0.36 -11.54 -4.18
N LYS A 155 -0.54 -11.58 -2.85
CA LYS A 155 -1.85 -11.62 -2.17
C LYS A 155 -1.96 -10.58 -1.06
N PHE A 156 -1.41 -9.39 -1.31
CA PHE A 156 -1.47 -8.30 -0.36
C PHE A 156 -2.91 -7.78 -0.20
N ASP A 157 -3.28 -7.43 1.02
CA ASP A 157 -4.47 -6.61 1.23
C ASP A 157 -4.21 -5.18 0.76
N PHE A 158 -2.98 -4.69 0.90
CA PHE A 158 -2.54 -3.39 0.43
C PHE A 158 -1.11 -3.44 -0.09
N PHE A 159 -0.91 -3.01 -1.33
CA PHE A 159 0.40 -2.80 -1.91
C PHE A 159 0.51 -1.38 -2.46
N GLU A 160 1.59 -0.68 -2.13
CA GLU A 160 1.91 0.62 -2.69
C GLU A 160 3.38 0.69 -3.11
N LEU A 161 3.62 1.13 -4.33
CA LEU A 161 4.95 1.35 -4.90
C LEU A 161 4.95 2.69 -5.65
N LYS A 162 5.71 3.68 -5.17
CA LYS A 162 5.68 5.05 -5.72
C LYS A 162 6.45 5.25 -7.03
N SER A 163 7.42 4.40 -7.31
CA SER A 163 8.23 4.43 -8.54
C SER A 163 8.16 3.05 -9.18
N ALA A 164 7.06 2.80 -9.86
CA ALA A 164 6.70 1.52 -10.44
C ALA A 164 6.92 1.52 -11.96
N GLU A 165 7.86 2.32 -12.48
CA GLU A 165 8.18 2.45 -13.91
C GLU A 165 8.44 1.09 -14.58
N TRP A 166 9.03 0.14 -13.83
CA TRP A 166 9.32 -1.21 -14.31
C TRP A 166 8.08 -2.12 -14.40
N VAL A 167 6.98 -1.75 -13.74
CA VAL A 167 5.75 -2.56 -13.69
C VAL A 167 4.98 -2.38 -15.00
N THR A 168 5.33 -3.19 -16.00
CA THR A 168 4.58 -3.27 -17.25
C THR A 168 3.15 -3.80 -17.00
N LYS A 169 2.28 -3.69 -18.01
CA LYS A 169 0.94 -4.30 -17.98
C LYS A 169 0.97 -5.77 -17.54
N ASP A 170 1.91 -6.54 -18.07
CA ASP A 170 1.98 -7.98 -17.79
C ASP A 170 2.44 -8.24 -16.34
N HIS A 171 3.33 -7.41 -15.79
CA HIS A 171 3.67 -7.50 -14.36
C HIS A 171 2.44 -7.19 -13.49
N LEU A 172 1.71 -6.12 -13.79
CA LEU A 172 0.50 -5.74 -13.07
C LEU A 172 -0.52 -6.88 -13.03
N ILE A 173 -0.85 -7.45 -14.19
CA ILE A 173 -1.84 -8.54 -14.30
C ILE A 173 -1.34 -9.81 -13.60
N ASN A 174 -0.11 -10.25 -13.85
CA ASN A 174 0.34 -11.56 -13.38
C ASN A 174 0.80 -11.57 -11.92
N LEU A 175 1.29 -10.44 -11.38
CA LEU A 175 1.78 -10.37 -10.01
C LEU A 175 0.79 -9.74 -9.05
N PHE A 176 0.04 -8.71 -9.46
CA PHE A 176 -0.64 -7.84 -8.50
C PHE A 176 -2.16 -8.00 -8.50
N PHE A 177 -2.78 -8.61 -9.50
CA PHE A 177 -4.26 -8.77 -9.54
C PHE A 177 -4.83 -9.70 -8.45
N GLY A 178 -3.99 -10.50 -7.80
CA GLY A 178 -4.37 -11.24 -6.59
C GLY A 178 -4.44 -10.38 -5.32
N CYS A 179 -3.99 -9.13 -5.36
CA CYS A 179 -4.06 -8.19 -4.24
C CYS A 179 -5.42 -7.50 -4.18
N LYS A 180 -5.84 -7.08 -2.98
CA LYS A 180 -7.11 -6.34 -2.82
C LYS A 180 -7.00 -4.88 -3.25
N LYS A 181 -5.93 -4.22 -2.84
CA LYS A 181 -5.66 -2.81 -3.13
C LYS A 181 -4.23 -2.62 -3.60
N VAL A 182 -4.05 -1.98 -4.76
CA VAL A 182 -2.76 -1.68 -5.36
C VAL A 182 -2.68 -0.21 -5.74
N ILE A 183 -1.59 0.46 -5.37
CA ILE A 183 -1.27 1.83 -5.78
C ILE A 183 0.11 1.81 -6.43
N LEU A 184 0.17 2.21 -7.69
CA LEU A 184 1.41 2.33 -8.47
C LEU A 184 1.63 3.78 -8.86
N GLY A 185 2.76 4.36 -8.47
CA GLY A 185 3.22 5.66 -8.96
C GLY A 185 4.30 5.50 -10.03
N GLY A 186 4.53 6.53 -10.84
CA GLY A 186 5.59 6.51 -11.86
C GLY A 186 5.33 5.59 -13.07
N THR A 187 4.17 4.96 -13.17
CA THR A 187 3.81 4.12 -14.31
C THR A 187 3.27 4.95 -15.49
N HIS A 188 3.66 4.58 -16.70
CA HIS A 188 3.18 5.21 -17.93
C HIS A 188 2.59 4.15 -18.88
N TYR A 189 1.32 3.82 -18.68
CA TYR A 189 0.59 2.93 -19.59
C TYR A 189 0.01 3.69 -20.78
N THR A 190 0.12 3.11 -21.97
CA THR A 190 -0.60 3.57 -23.16
C THR A 190 -2.11 3.35 -23.03
N ASP A 191 -2.91 4.04 -23.84
CA ASP A 191 -4.37 3.86 -23.84
C ASP A 191 -4.80 2.42 -24.14
N GLN A 192 -4.07 1.73 -25.02
CA GLN A 192 -4.30 0.33 -25.33
C GLN A 192 -4.01 -0.58 -24.13
N GLU A 193 -2.92 -0.31 -23.40
CA GLU A 193 -2.59 -1.05 -22.19
C GLU A 193 -3.60 -0.81 -21.08
N LEU A 194 -4.01 0.44 -20.84
CA LEU A 194 -5.05 0.78 -19.86
C LEU A 194 -6.37 0.08 -20.16
N THR A 195 -6.75 -0.01 -21.43
CA THR A 195 -7.96 -0.74 -21.85
C THR A 195 -7.83 -2.23 -21.53
N GLY A 196 -6.69 -2.85 -21.86
CA GLY A 196 -6.44 -4.26 -21.53
C GLY A 196 -6.32 -4.54 -20.03
N ILE A 197 -5.74 -3.61 -19.26
CA ILE A 197 -5.71 -3.64 -17.79
C ILE A 197 -7.12 -3.61 -17.24
N CYS A 198 -7.98 -2.72 -17.75
CA CYS A 198 -9.38 -2.61 -17.36
C CYS A 198 -10.13 -3.92 -17.60
N GLU A 199 -10.03 -4.50 -18.81
CA GLU A 199 -10.66 -5.78 -19.14
C GLU A 199 -10.26 -6.89 -18.16
N LYS A 200 -8.96 -7.01 -17.89
CA LYS A 200 -8.43 -8.02 -16.97
C LYS A 200 -8.81 -7.75 -15.51
N TRP A 201 -8.88 -6.48 -15.11
CA TRP A 201 -9.28 -6.10 -13.77
C TRP A 201 -10.77 -6.40 -13.51
N LEU A 202 -11.62 -6.26 -14.53
CA LEU A 202 -13.03 -6.65 -14.45
C LEU A 202 -13.19 -8.17 -14.23
N GLU A 203 -12.20 -8.97 -14.64
CA GLU A 203 -12.15 -10.43 -14.43
C GLU A 203 -11.53 -10.84 -13.09
N ALA A 204 -10.86 -9.95 -12.35
CA ALA A 204 -10.12 -10.26 -11.12
C ALA A 204 -10.96 -10.04 -9.85
N PRO A 205 -11.55 -11.08 -9.21
CA PRO A 205 -12.54 -10.89 -8.15
C PRO A 205 -11.94 -10.33 -6.85
N GLU A 206 -10.66 -10.58 -6.57
CA GLU A 206 -10.00 -10.15 -5.34
C GLU A 206 -9.68 -8.65 -5.34
N MET A 207 -9.39 -8.08 -6.52
CA MET A 207 -8.93 -6.70 -6.65
C MET A 207 -10.11 -5.72 -6.65
N GLN A 208 -10.19 -4.96 -5.56
CA GLN A 208 -11.23 -3.97 -5.29
C GLN A 208 -10.80 -2.55 -5.68
N TYR A 209 -9.49 -2.30 -5.61
CA TYR A 209 -8.91 -0.98 -5.82
C TYR A 209 -7.59 -1.07 -6.57
N LEU A 210 -7.48 -0.34 -7.67
CA LEU A 210 -6.24 -0.08 -8.37
C LEU A 210 -6.12 1.42 -8.64
N GLU A 211 -4.99 2.01 -8.26
CA GLU A 211 -4.62 3.37 -8.61
C GLU A 211 -3.31 3.35 -9.39
N VAL A 212 -3.32 4.04 -10.53
CA VAL A 212 -2.17 4.24 -11.41
C VAL A 212 -1.93 5.75 -11.45
N GLN A 213 -0.90 6.23 -10.77
CA GLN A 213 -0.56 7.66 -10.70
C GLN A 213 0.30 8.07 -11.91
N SER A 214 0.25 9.35 -12.27
CA SER A 214 1.08 9.97 -13.32
C SER A 214 0.80 9.51 -14.76
N THR A 215 -0.47 9.26 -15.08
CA THR A 215 -0.90 8.98 -16.46
C THR A 215 -1.43 10.24 -17.13
N GLU A 216 -0.77 10.70 -18.21
CA GLU A 216 -1.18 11.90 -18.94
C GLU A 216 -2.46 11.68 -19.76
N THR A 217 -2.70 10.44 -20.21
CA THR A 217 -3.86 10.08 -21.03
C THR A 217 -4.93 9.38 -20.20
N PHE A 218 -6.19 9.62 -20.55
CA PHE A 218 -7.31 8.82 -20.07
C PHE A 218 -7.90 8.11 -21.27
N SER A 219 -8.00 6.79 -21.19
CA SER A 219 -8.35 5.98 -22.33
C SER A 219 -9.80 6.23 -22.77
N GLU A 220 -9.97 6.76 -23.99
CA GLU A 220 -11.24 6.71 -24.71
C GLU A 220 -11.71 5.26 -24.94
N GLY A 221 -10.77 4.29 -24.91
CA GLY A 221 -11.05 2.87 -25.03
C GLY A 221 -11.89 2.31 -23.88
N ILE A 222 -11.71 2.81 -22.65
CA ILE A 222 -12.51 2.37 -21.49
C ILE A 222 -14.00 2.64 -21.72
N GLY A 223 -14.34 3.79 -22.31
CA GLY A 223 -15.72 4.13 -22.64
C GLY A 223 -16.34 3.28 -23.76
N LYS A 224 -15.53 2.52 -24.49
CA LYS A 224 -15.98 1.60 -25.55
C LYS A 224 -16.17 0.17 -25.04
N LEU A 225 -15.81 -0.11 -23.78
CA LEU A 225 -16.00 -1.43 -23.19
C LEU A 225 -17.49 -1.77 -23.06
N PRO A 226 -17.88 -3.04 -23.23
CA PRO A 226 -19.28 -3.46 -23.13
C PRO A 226 -19.89 -3.09 -21.76
N GLY A 227 -21.03 -2.39 -21.79
CA GLY A 227 -21.73 -1.97 -20.58
C GLY A 227 -21.13 -0.76 -19.87
N ALA A 228 -20.12 -0.11 -20.44
CA ALA A 228 -19.60 1.14 -19.90
C ALA A 228 -20.62 2.28 -20.04
N LEU A 229 -20.97 2.89 -18.91
CA LEU A 229 -21.90 4.01 -18.83
C LEU A 229 -21.18 5.25 -18.31
N PRO A 230 -21.31 6.42 -18.96
CA PRO A 230 -20.68 7.64 -18.46
C PRO A 230 -21.28 8.05 -17.12
N VAL A 231 -20.43 8.51 -16.21
CA VAL A 231 -20.83 8.98 -14.87
C VAL A 231 -20.51 10.46 -14.75
N ARG A 232 -21.50 11.27 -14.34
CA ARG A 232 -21.32 12.71 -14.12
C ARG A 232 -20.97 13.06 -12.67
N GLN A 233 -21.36 12.19 -11.75
CA GLN A 233 -21.13 12.39 -10.32
C GLN A 233 -21.00 11.03 -9.62
N LEU A 234 -20.06 10.94 -8.69
CA LEU A 234 -19.75 9.73 -7.94
C LEU A 234 -19.40 10.08 -6.50
N THR A 235 -19.86 9.31 -5.52
CA THR A 235 -19.37 9.42 -4.14
C THR A 235 -18.34 8.34 -3.89
N VAL A 236 -17.13 8.72 -3.48
CA VAL A 236 -16.06 7.77 -3.17
C VAL A 236 -15.40 8.11 -1.83
N PRO A 237 -14.88 7.12 -1.09
CA PRO A 237 -14.03 7.40 0.04
C PRO A 237 -12.71 8.03 -0.43
N ASP A 238 -12.32 9.14 0.19
CA ASP A 238 -10.99 9.74 0.10
C ASP A 238 -9.94 8.86 0.79
N TYR A 239 -8.69 9.31 0.79
CA TYR A 239 -7.58 8.60 1.47
C TYR A 239 -7.84 8.36 2.97
N TRP A 240 -8.64 9.22 3.60
CA TRP A 240 -9.02 9.16 5.02
C TRP A 240 -10.32 8.39 5.26
N GLY A 241 -10.91 7.78 4.23
CA GLY A 241 -12.20 7.10 4.30
C GLY A 241 -13.39 8.06 4.43
N ARG A 242 -13.20 9.37 4.24
CA ARG A 242 -14.30 10.34 4.21
C ARG A 242 -14.95 10.27 2.84
N LYS A 243 -16.28 10.24 2.82
CA LYS A 243 -17.04 10.26 1.57
C LYS A 243 -16.90 11.62 0.91
N GLU A 244 -16.45 11.61 -0.33
CA GLU A 244 -16.29 12.78 -1.18
C GLU A 244 -17.14 12.59 -2.44
N SER A 245 -18.00 13.57 -2.72
CA SER A 245 -18.74 13.62 -3.97
C SER A 245 -17.87 14.29 -5.04
N LYS A 246 -17.52 13.56 -6.08
CA LYS A 246 -16.75 14.04 -7.23
C LYS A 246 -17.66 14.24 -8.44
N ALA A 247 -17.55 15.40 -9.06
CA ALA A 247 -18.18 15.70 -10.34
C ALA A 247 -17.16 15.47 -11.48
N PHE A 248 -17.63 14.92 -12.59
CA PHE A 248 -16.79 14.58 -13.74
C PHE A 248 -17.28 15.29 -14.99
N CYS A 249 -16.35 15.76 -15.81
CA CYS A 249 -16.66 16.16 -17.17
C CYS A 249 -16.91 14.92 -18.04
N SER A 250 -17.46 15.14 -19.24
CA SER A 250 -17.68 14.05 -20.20
C SER A 250 -16.39 13.25 -20.43
N LYS A 251 -16.53 11.92 -20.52
CA LYS A 251 -15.44 10.96 -20.75
C LYS A 251 -14.35 10.91 -19.66
N GLN A 252 -14.65 11.24 -18.40
CA GLN A 252 -13.67 11.13 -17.29
C GLN A 252 -13.99 10.06 -16.26
N CYS A 253 -15.19 9.49 -16.29
CA CYS A 253 -15.64 8.47 -15.36
C CYS A 253 -16.65 7.55 -16.05
N TYR A 254 -16.47 6.25 -15.88
CA TYR A 254 -17.33 5.21 -16.43
C TYR A 254 -17.71 4.22 -15.35
N LYS A 255 -18.99 3.87 -15.28
CA LYS A 255 -19.49 2.74 -14.50
C LYS A 255 -19.52 1.51 -15.40
N ILE A 256 -18.98 0.40 -14.91
CA ILE A 256 -18.93 -0.91 -15.58
C ILE A 256 -19.26 -1.98 -14.52
N ASN A 257 -19.59 -3.20 -14.91
CA ASN A 257 -19.72 -4.32 -13.98
C ASN A 257 -18.54 -5.27 -14.17
N LYS A 258 -17.99 -5.76 -13.05
CA LYS A 258 -17.05 -6.90 -13.06
C LYS A 258 -17.76 -8.16 -13.54
N ALA A 259 -16.97 -9.19 -13.87
CA ALA A 259 -17.47 -10.47 -14.37
C ALA A 259 -18.38 -11.20 -13.37
N ASP A 260 -18.20 -10.97 -12.08
CA ASP A 260 -19.03 -11.49 -10.98
C ASP A 260 -20.31 -10.67 -10.73
N GLY A 261 -20.55 -9.61 -11.51
CA GLY A 261 -21.68 -8.69 -11.36
C GLY A 261 -21.44 -7.55 -10.37
N THR A 262 -20.29 -7.49 -9.70
CA THR A 262 -19.93 -6.40 -8.80
C THR A 262 -19.85 -5.09 -9.58
N ALA A 263 -20.55 -4.06 -9.11
CA ALA A 263 -20.50 -2.74 -9.72
C ALA A 263 -19.10 -2.14 -9.54
N ALA A 264 -18.58 -1.55 -10.61
CA ALA A 264 -17.25 -0.97 -10.69
C ALA A 264 -17.29 0.40 -11.35
N VAL A 265 -16.30 1.22 -11.04
CA VAL A 265 -16.07 2.51 -11.69
C VAL A 265 -14.61 2.65 -12.05
N VAL A 266 -14.38 3.27 -13.22
CA VAL A 266 -13.05 3.67 -13.66
C VAL A 266 -13.08 5.15 -13.97
N TYR A 267 -12.22 5.93 -13.30
CA TYR A 267 -12.20 7.37 -13.48
C TYR A 267 -10.81 7.96 -13.42
N ARG A 268 -10.66 9.12 -14.04
CA ARG A 268 -9.47 9.97 -13.89
C ARG A 268 -9.73 11.07 -12.88
N ASP A 269 -8.81 11.23 -11.95
CA ASP A 269 -8.77 12.41 -11.09
C ASP A 269 -7.78 13.42 -11.65
N GLY A 270 -8.26 14.61 -11.99
CA GLY A 270 -7.44 15.69 -12.52
C GLY A 270 -6.48 16.29 -11.49
N PHE A 271 -6.76 16.17 -10.18
CA PHE A 271 -5.92 16.78 -9.15
C PHE A 271 -4.64 15.99 -8.89
N PHE A 272 -4.73 14.66 -8.91
CA PHE A 272 -3.62 13.75 -8.63
C PHE A 272 -3.05 13.08 -9.90
N TYR A 273 -3.54 13.44 -11.09
CA TYR A 273 -3.15 12.85 -12.38
C TYR A 273 -3.18 11.31 -12.38
N GLY A 274 -4.15 10.73 -11.68
CA GLY A 274 -4.27 9.28 -11.50
C GLY A 274 -5.51 8.71 -12.18
N ILE A 275 -5.41 7.44 -12.57
CA ILE A 275 -6.54 6.61 -12.96
C ILE A 275 -6.86 5.65 -11.83
N TYR A 276 -8.14 5.59 -11.50
CA TYR A 276 -8.68 4.82 -10.38
C TYR A 276 -9.66 3.79 -10.91
N PHE A 277 -9.47 2.55 -10.50
CA PHE A 277 -10.39 1.44 -10.69
C PHE A 277 -10.91 1.05 -9.32
N ARG A 278 -12.22 1.14 -9.09
CA ARG A 278 -12.81 1.00 -7.76
C ARG A 278 -14.09 0.19 -7.78
N THR A 279 -14.30 -0.60 -6.73
CA THR A 279 -15.59 -1.22 -6.39
C THR A 279 -16.20 -0.63 -5.12
N ASP A 280 -15.45 0.20 -4.38
CA ASP A 280 -15.81 0.78 -3.09
C ASP A 280 -16.38 2.21 -3.25
N PHE A 281 -17.41 2.37 -4.08
CA PHE A 281 -18.08 3.66 -4.28
C PHE A 281 -19.54 3.62 -3.84
N GLU A 282 -20.09 4.81 -3.65
CA GLU A 282 -21.50 5.05 -3.38
C GLU A 282 -22.07 5.97 -4.45
N ASP A 283 -23.38 5.86 -4.72
CA ASP A 283 -24.15 6.76 -5.58
C ASP A 283 -23.45 7.18 -6.88
N ALA A 284 -23.63 6.41 -7.95
CA ALA A 284 -23.19 6.79 -9.29
C ALA A 284 -24.34 7.41 -10.08
N VAL A 285 -24.22 8.71 -10.39
CA VAL A 285 -25.20 9.39 -11.22
C VAL A 285 -24.77 9.27 -12.68
N ILE A 286 -25.54 8.49 -13.45
CA ILE A 286 -25.29 8.26 -14.87
C ILE A 286 -25.52 9.57 -15.65
N GLY A 287 -24.57 9.89 -16.54
CA GLY A 287 -24.69 11.00 -17.49
C GLY A 287 -25.41 10.57 -18.76
N GLU A 288 -25.89 11.53 -19.55
CA GLU A 288 -26.39 11.23 -20.89
C GLU A 288 -25.22 10.79 -21.78
N GLY A 289 -25.39 9.67 -22.50
CA GLY A 289 -24.43 9.23 -23.50
C GLY A 289 -24.43 10.23 -24.66
N VAL A 290 -23.27 10.81 -24.95
CA VAL A 290 -23.04 11.64 -26.14
C VAL A 290 -22.51 10.75 -27.25
#